data_AF-X1NUV6-F1
#
_entry.id   AF-X1NUV6-F1
#
_cell.length_a   1.000
_cell.length_b   1.000
_cell.length_c   1.000
_cell.angle_alpha   90.00
_cell.angle_beta   90.00
_cell.angle_gamma   90.00
#
_symmetry.space_group_name_H-M   'P 1'
#
loop_
_entity.id
_entity.type
_entity.pdbx_description
1 polymer ?
#
loop_
_entity_poly.entity_id
_entity_poly.type
_entity_poly.pdbx_seq_one_letter_code
_entity_poly.pdbx_strand_id
1 'polypeptide(L)'
;MKEVKKLPELGWDFQCHTHTHPHLSNLTDAEIRAELEKVNESFQAAGLPVPEHHTYPYGDHNATVKSIVTEYRKSGRTASENMETYPV
;
A
#
# COMPACT_ATOMS: atom_id res chain seq x y z
N MET A 1 13.29 -5.55 -25.62
CA MET A 1 14.32 -5.83 -24.60
C MET A 1 13.60 -6.00 -23.27
N LYS A 2 13.76 -7.15 -22.60
CA LYS A 2 13.15 -7.42 -21.28
C LYS A 2 14.13 -6.92 -20.22
N GLU A 3 13.83 -5.79 -19.56
CA GLU A 3 14.44 -5.52 -18.26
C GLU A 3 13.78 -6.45 -17.25
N VAL A 4 14.43 -7.57 -16.96
CA VAL A 4 14.14 -8.34 -15.76
C VAL A 4 14.74 -7.53 -14.60
N LYS A 5 13.92 -6.73 -13.94
CA LYS A 5 14.29 -5.99 -12.73
C LYS A 5 14.71 -7.00 -11.68
N LYS A 6 16.03 -7.21 -11.54
CA LYS A 6 16.58 -7.87 -10.35
C LYS A 6 16.11 -7.06 -9.14
N LEU A 7 15.33 -7.68 -8.25
CA LEU A 7 15.11 -7.19 -6.90
C LEU A 7 16.46 -6.77 -6.30
N PRO A 8 16.53 -5.65 -5.56
CA PRO A 8 17.80 -5.12 -5.13
C PRO A 8 18.51 -6.13 -4.22
N GLU A 9 19.72 -6.54 -4.61
CA GLU A 9 20.70 -7.33 -3.84
C GLU A 9 21.08 -6.65 -2.50
N LEU A 10 20.41 -5.54 -2.14
CA LEU A 10 20.64 -4.65 -0.99
C LEU A 10 19.78 -4.99 0.23
N GLY A 11 18.90 -6.00 0.17
CA GLY A 11 18.06 -6.43 1.30
C GLY A 11 16.84 -5.54 1.56
N TRP A 12 16.41 -4.77 0.55
CA TRP A 12 15.25 -3.88 0.62
C TRP A 12 14.04 -4.56 -0.03
N ASP A 13 12.85 -4.22 0.44
CA ASP A 13 11.59 -4.76 -0.06
C ASP A 13 10.63 -3.65 -0.47
N PHE A 14 9.74 -3.96 -1.42
CA PHE A 14 8.70 -3.06 -1.90
C PHE A 14 7.35 -3.50 -1.34
N GLN A 15 6.55 -2.56 -0.86
CA GLN A 15 5.31 -2.86 -0.14
C GLN A 15 4.16 -1.94 -0.56
N CYS A 16 2.95 -2.20 -0.05
CA CYS A 16 1.73 -1.55 -0.51
C CYS A 16 1.51 -0.17 0.11
N HIS A 17 1.16 0.82 -0.73
CA HIS A 17 0.75 2.16 -0.30
C HIS A 17 -0.47 2.66 -1.09
N THR A 18 -1.40 1.76 -1.44
CA THR A 18 -2.51 1.95 -2.41
C THR A 18 -2.03 2.21 -3.84
N HIS A 19 -2.94 2.25 -4.81
CA HIS A 19 -2.62 2.51 -6.21
C HIS A 19 -2.63 4.01 -6.53
N THR A 20 -3.59 4.75 -5.98
CA THR A 20 -3.81 6.18 -6.29
C THR A 20 -3.60 7.14 -5.12
N HIS A 21 -3.18 6.62 -3.95
CA HIS A 21 -2.97 7.40 -2.72
C HIS A 21 -4.23 8.17 -2.23
N PRO A 22 -5.41 7.53 -2.14
CA PRO A 22 -6.64 8.18 -1.67
C PRO A 22 -6.74 8.20 -0.14
N HIS A 23 -7.63 9.05 0.39
CA HIS A 23 -8.16 8.87 1.75
C HIS A 23 -9.10 7.65 1.78
N LEU A 24 -8.61 6.52 2.26
CA LEU A 24 -9.32 5.23 2.25
C LEU A 24 -10.63 5.28 3.04
N SER A 25 -10.75 6.14 4.06
CA SER A 25 -11.99 6.25 4.84
C SER A 25 -13.14 6.92 4.09
N ASN A 26 -12.86 7.59 2.96
CA ASN A 26 -13.86 8.21 2.08
C ASN A 26 -14.35 7.27 0.96
N LEU A 27 -13.78 6.08 0.85
CA LEU A 27 -14.08 5.12 -0.20
C LEU A 27 -15.09 4.07 0.25
N THR A 28 -15.81 3.51 -0.71
CA THR A 28 -16.59 2.29 -0.52
C THR A 28 -15.69 1.06 -0.35
N ASP A 29 -16.24 0.01 0.23
CA ASP A 29 -15.61 -1.30 0.35
C ASP A 29 -15.04 -1.86 -0.97
N ALA A 30 -15.73 -1.62 -2.08
CA ALA A 30 -15.31 -2.08 -3.41
C ALA A 30 -14.13 -1.25 -3.93
N GLU A 31 -14.14 0.06 -3.72
CA GLU A 31 -13.06 0.96 -4.12
C GLU A 31 -11.78 0.69 -3.32
N ILE A 32 -11.88 0.42 -2.00
CA ILE A 32 -10.72 0.03 -1.19
C ILE A 32 -10.10 -1.27 -1.71
N ARG A 33 -10.91 -2.28 -2.05
CA ARG A 33 -10.40 -3.54 -2.62
C ARG A 33 -9.74 -3.33 -3.97
N ALA A 34 -10.35 -2.53 -4.83
CA ALA A 34 -9.77 -2.19 -6.14
C ALA A 34 -8.39 -1.53 -6.00
N GLU A 35 -8.20 -0.63 -5.03
CA GLU A 35 -6.89 -0.02 -4.72
C GLU A 35 -5.84 -1.06 -4.31
N LEU A 36 -6.21 -2.06 -3.50
CA LEU A 36 -5.29 -3.11 -3.03
C LEU A 36 -4.98 -4.14 -4.12
N GLU A 37 -5.98 -4.52 -4.91
CA GLU A 37 -5.86 -5.47 -6.02
C GLU A 37 -5.01 -4.89 -7.14
N LYS A 38 -5.16 -3.60 -7.45
CA LYS A 38 -4.36 -2.96 -8.49
C LYS A 38 -2.87 -2.92 -8.15
N VAL A 39 -2.54 -2.82 -6.87
CA VAL A 39 -1.15 -2.98 -6.40
C VAL A 39 -0.69 -4.43 -6.58
N ASN A 40 -1.51 -5.43 -6.25
CA ASN A 40 -1.16 -6.84 -6.47
C ASN A 40 -0.87 -7.12 -7.95
N GLU A 41 -1.74 -6.65 -8.85
CA GLU A 41 -1.54 -6.75 -10.30
C GLU A 41 -0.21 -6.12 -10.74
N SER A 42 0.11 -4.94 -10.21
CA SER A 42 1.34 -4.22 -10.54
C SER A 42 2.60 -4.97 -10.09
N PHE A 43 2.57 -5.58 -8.90
CA PHE A 43 3.67 -6.42 -8.42
C PHE A 43 3.83 -7.68 -9.26
N GLN A 44 2.73 -8.38 -9.55
CA GLN A 44 2.76 -9.59 -10.38
C GLN A 44 3.25 -9.30 -11.80
N ALA A 45 2.80 -8.19 -12.41
CA ALA A 45 3.27 -7.74 -13.72
C ALA A 45 4.76 -7.40 -13.74
N ALA A 46 5.31 -6.96 -12.60
CA ALA A 46 6.73 -6.71 -12.41
C ALA A 46 7.55 -7.97 -12.03
N GLY A 47 6.91 -9.14 -11.89
CA GLY A 47 7.56 -10.38 -11.46
C GLY A 47 7.90 -10.42 -9.97
N LEU A 48 7.22 -9.60 -9.16
CA LEU A 48 7.38 -9.52 -7.71
C LEU A 48 6.29 -10.32 -6.98
N PRO A 49 6.56 -10.82 -5.76
CA PRO A 49 5.51 -11.37 -4.91
C PRO A 49 4.48 -10.29 -4.53
N VAL A 50 3.26 -10.70 -4.23
CA VAL A 50 2.23 -9.79 -3.71
C VAL A 50 2.74 -9.13 -2.41
N PRO A 51 2.56 -7.81 -2.22
CA PRO A 51 3.04 -7.13 -1.02
C PRO A 51 2.29 -7.61 0.22
N GLU A 52 3.03 -7.81 1.30
CA GLU A 52 2.53 -8.31 2.58
C GLU A 52 2.25 -7.20 3.60
N HIS A 53 2.81 -6.02 3.41
CA HIS A 53 2.74 -4.89 4.33
C HIS A 53 2.05 -3.70 3.65
N HIS A 54 1.29 -2.95 4.45
CA HIS A 54 0.57 -1.76 4.01
C HIS A 54 0.99 -0.54 4.82
N THR A 55 1.06 0.61 4.16
CA THR A 55 1.08 1.92 4.82
C THR A 55 -0.15 2.70 4.38
N TYR A 56 -0.91 3.23 5.33
CA TYR A 56 -2.13 3.98 5.03
C TYR A 56 -1.76 5.37 4.48
N PRO A 57 -2.24 5.78 3.28
CA PRO A 57 -2.11 7.16 2.81
C PRO A 57 -2.60 8.14 3.87
N TYR A 58 -1.82 9.19 4.14
CA TYR A 58 -2.12 10.20 5.17
C TYR A 58 -2.27 9.66 6.60
N GLY A 59 -1.94 8.39 6.87
CA GLY A 59 -2.30 7.73 8.12
C GLY A 59 -3.80 7.45 8.27
N ASP A 60 -4.59 7.66 7.21
CA ASP A 60 -6.05 7.57 7.22
C ASP A 60 -6.55 6.12 7.26
N HIS A 61 -7.27 5.77 8.32
CA HIS A 61 -7.86 4.45 8.48
C HIS A 61 -9.01 4.47 9.49
N ASN A 62 -10.00 3.60 9.28
CA ASN A 62 -11.09 3.30 10.22
C ASN A 62 -11.26 1.78 10.39
N ALA A 63 -12.31 1.33 11.09
CA ALA A 63 -12.56 -0.09 11.32
C ALA A 63 -12.77 -0.88 10.02
N THR A 64 -13.53 -0.32 9.07
CA THR A 64 -13.79 -0.91 7.75
C THR A 64 -12.50 -1.05 6.94
N VAL A 65 -11.72 0.03 6.85
CA VAL A 65 -10.42 0.03 6.14
C VAL A 65 -9.49 -1.04 6.72
N LYS A 66 -9.39 -1.14 8.05
CA LYS A 66 -8.56 -2.17 8.70
C LYS A 66 -9.03 -3.59 8.41
N SER A 67 -10.35 -3.81 8.42
CA SER A 67 -10.94 -5.12 8.10
C SER A 67 -10.57 -5.54 6.68
N ILE A 68 -10.77 -4.66 5.71
CA ILE A 68 -10.48 -4.95 4.30
C ILE A 68 -8.97 -5.14 4.11
N VAL A 69 -8.11 -4.27 4.65
CA VAL A 69 -6.65 -4.41 4.51
C VAL A 69 -6.14 -5.75 5.06
N THR A 70 -6.75 -6.28 6.12
CA THR A 70 -6.38 -7.58 6.71
C THR A 70 -6.68 -8.76 5.77
N GLU A 71 -7.61 -8.62 4.84
CA GLU A 71 -7.88 -9.63 3.80
C GLU A 71 -6.70 -9.76 2.82
N TYR A 72 -5.85 -8.73 2.69
CA TYR A 72 -4.80 -8.64 1.67
C TYR A 72 -3.38 -8.54 2.22
N ARG A 73 -3.21 -8.14 3.49
CA ARG A 73 -1.92 -7.72 4.07
C ARG A 73 -1.77 -8.23 5.50
N LYS A 74 -0.54 -8.56 5.89
CA LYS A 74 -0.17 -9.08 7.22
C LYS A 74 0.02 -7.97 8.26
N SER A 75 0.38 -6.76 7.85
CA SER A 75 0.55 -5.62 8.77
C SER A 75 0.22 -4.29 8.13
N GLY A 76 -0.26 -3.33 8.93
CA GLY A 76 -0.47 -1.93 8.56
C GLY A 76 0.41 -0.98 9.37
N ARG A 77 0.93 0.06 8.73
CA ARG A 77 1.64 1.19 9.37
C ARG A 77 0.84 2.46 9.15
N THR A 78 0.70 3.25 10.21
CA THR A 78 0.05 4.55 10.15
C THR A 78 1.02 5.63 10.60
N ALA A 79 0.80 6.86 10.12
CA ALA A 79 1.37 8.05 10.72
C ALA A 79 0.39 8.52 11.80
N SER A 80 0.89 8.70 13.02
CA SER A 80 0.16 9.30 14.14
C SER A 80 0.95 10.49 14.65
N GLU A 81 0.27 11.49 15.23
CA GLU A 81 0.84 12.71 15.84
C GLU A 81 1.12 13.89 14.87
N ASN A 82 1.92 14.86 15.32
CA ASN A 82 2.23 16.09 14.58
C ASN A 82 3.05 15.78 13.32
N MET A 83 2.38 15.81 12.17
CA MET A 83 3.05 15.96 10.88
C MET A 83 3.66 17.37 10.85
N GLU A 84 4.91 17.51 11.29
CA GLU A 84 5.62 18.79 11.19
C GLU A 84 5.76 19.17 9.72
N THR A 85 4.94 20.11 9.26
CA THR A 85 5.17 20.82 8.01
C THR A 85 6.26 21.85 8.29
N TYR A 86 7.51 21.40 8.29
CA TYR A 86 8.63 22.34 8.22
C TYR A 86 8.42 23.26 7.01
N PRO A 87 8.63 24.58 7.13
CA PRO A 87 8.91 25.37 5.95
C PRO A 87 10.21 24.83 5.36
N VAL A 88 10.10 24.13 4.22
CA VAL A 88 11.20 23.88 3.28
C VAL A 88 11.34 25.07 2.34
#